data_AF-A0AAW5R0D3-F1
#
_entry.id   AF-A0AAW5R0D3-F1
#
_cell.length_a   1.000
_cell.length_b   1.000
_cell.length_c   1.000
_cell.angle_alpha   90.00
_cell.angle_beta   90.00
_cell.angle_gamma   90.00
#
_symmetry.space_group_name_H-M   'P 1'
#
loop_
_entity.id
_entity.type
_entity.pdbx_description
1 polymer ?
#
loop_
_entity_poly.entity_id
_entity_poly.type
_entity_poly.pdbx_seq_one_letter_code
_entity_poly.pdbx_strand_id
1 'polypeptide(L)' 'MADIVNLNKARKKKARADKQARATENRAKFGRPKADKALDKARADKAARDLAGHRLTDDEAE' A
#
# COMPACT_ATOMS: atom_id res chain seq x y z
N MET A 1 -1.49 27.03 -43.03
CA MET A 1 -0.69 27.31 -41.81
C MET A 1 -0.42 25.97 -41.16
N ALA A 2 0.83 25.55 -41.02
CA ALA A 2 1.16 24.24 -40.47
C ALA A 2 1.40 24.36 -38.96
N ASP A 3 0.68 23.58 -38.16
CA ASP A 3 0.91 23.51 -36.72
C ASP A 3 2.23 22.78 -36.45
N ILE A 4 3.25 23.54 -36.06
CA ILE A 4 4.56 22.99 -35.70
C ILE A 4 4.46 22.39 -34.30
N VAL A 5 4.17 21.09 -34.24
CA VAL A 5 4.03 20.38 -32.98
C VAL A 5 5.40 20.01 -32.42
N ASN A 6 5.72 20.50 -31.21
CA ASN A 6 6.97 20.16 -30.55
C ASN A 6 6.93 18.73 -29.98
N LEU A 7 7.56 17.79 -30.69
CA LEU A 7 7.62 16.37 -30.32
C LEU A 7 8.28 16.12 -28.96
N ASN A 8 9.22 16.98 -28.52
CA ASN A 8 9.86 16.84 -27.22
C ASN A 8 8.87 17.10 -26.08
N LYS A 9 8.00 18.11 -26.22
CA LYS A 9 6.93 18.37 -25.24
C LYS A 9 5.94 17.20 -25.20
N ALA A 10 5.56 16.65 -26.36
CA ALA A 10 4.67 15.51 -26.45
C ALA A 10 5.26 14.25 -25.76
N ARG A 11 6.53 13.93 -26.03
CA ARG A 11 7.24 12.81 -25.38
C ARG A 11 7.34 12.99 -23.87
N LYS A 12 7.67 14.19 -23.38
CA LYS A 12 7.70 14.50 -21.95
C LYS A 12 6.33 14.35 -21.29
N LYS A 13 5.26 14.78 -21.96
CA LYS A 13 3.89 14.62 -21.47
C LYS A 13 3.53 13.13 -21.33
N LYS A 14 3.85 12.31 -22.34
CA LYS A 14 3.63 10.86 -22.30
C LYS A 14 4.39 10.20 -21.14
N ALA A 15 5.69 10.48 -21.01
CA ALA A 15 6.50 9.93 -19.92
C ALA A 15 5.99 10.31 -18.52
N ARG A 16 5.49 11.54 -18.33
CA ARG A 16 4.87 11.96 -17.07
C ARG A 16 3.57 11.20 -16.79
N ALA A 17 2.72 11.02 -17.79
CA ALA A 17 1.47 10.27 -17.67
C ALA A 17 1.75 8.80 -17.28
N ASP A 18 2.69 8.15 -17.96
CA ASP A 18 3.09 6.77 -17.67
C ASP A 18 3.61 6.62 -16.24
N LYS A 19 4.44 7.56 -15.77
CA LYS A 19 4.96 7.58 -14.39
C LYS A 19 3.83 7.74 -13.37
N GLN A 20 2.83 8.56 -13.66
CA GLN A 20 1.69 8.78 -12.77
C GLN A 20 0.79 7.55 -12.67
N ALA A 21 0.52 6.88 -13.80
CA ALA A 21 -0.23 5.62 -13.84
C ALA A 21 0.47 4.51 -13.02
N ARG A 22 1.79 4.37 -13.16
CA ARG A 22 2.57 3.43 -12.33
C ARG A 22 2.53 3.80 -10.84
N ALA A 23 2.58 5.09 -10.51
CA ALA A 23 2.51 5.55 -9.13
C ALA A 23 1.14 5.30 -8.49
N THR A 24 0.04 5.41 -9.25
CA THR A 24 -1.30 5.05 -8.76
C THR A 24 -1.44 3.55 -8.58
N GLU A 25 -0.91 2.76 -9.52
CA GLU A 25 -0.89 1.30 -9.42
C GLU A 25 -0.06 0.84 -8.20
N ASN A 26 1.10 1.43 -7.98
CA ASN A 26 1.92 1.13 -6.79
C ASN A 26 1.26 1.62 -5.49
N ARG A 27 0.49 2.71 -5.51
CA ARG A 27 -0.32 3.11 -4.35
C ARG A 27 -1.45 2.13 -4.07
N ALA A 28 -2.10 1.60 -5.10
CA ALA A 28 -3.11 0.57 -4.92
C ALA A 28 -2.48 -0.74 -4.41
N LYS A 29 -1.36 -1.17 -5.00
CA LYS A 29 -0.68 -2.43 -4.68
C LYS A 29 0.08 -2.39 -3.35
N PHE A 30 0.72 -1.27 -3.03
CA PHE A 30 1.67 -1.15 -1.93
C PHE A 30 1.38 0.01 -0.97
N GLY A 31 0.43 0.88 -1.31
CA GLY A 31 0.26 2.21 -0.71
C GLY A 31 -0.44 2.26 0.63
N ARG A 32 -0.48 1.15 1.39
CA ARG A 32 -0.72 1.29 2.83
C ARG A 32 0.49 1.99 3.46
N PRO A 33 0.31 3.17 4.08
CA PRO A 33 1.35 3.86 4.83
C PRO A 33 2.01 2.93 5.86
N LYS A 34 3.29 3.16 6.17
CA LYS A 34 3.97 2.41 7.24
C LYS A 34 3.24 2.56 8.58
N ALA A 35 2.67 3.75 8.84
CA ALA A 35 1.87 4.02 10.03
C ALA A 35 0.61 3.12 10.10
N ASP A 36 -0.15 3.04 9.01
CA ASP A 36 -1.36 2.20 8.95
C ASP A 36 -1.03 0.71 9.09
N LYS A 37 0.07 0.26 8.46
CA LYS A 37 0.57 -1.12 8.62
C LYS A 37 0.96 -1.41 10.08
N ALA A 38 1.64 -0.48 10.74
CA ALA A 38 2.07 -0.63 12.13
C ALA A 38 0.89 -0.63 13.10
N LEU A 39 -0.10 0.23 12.85
CA LEU A 39 -1.32 0.32 13.63
C LEU A 39 -2.18 -0.94 13.49
N ASP A 40 -2.33 -1.49 12.28
CA ASP A 40 -3.01 -2.77 12.07
C ASP A 40 -2.26 -3.92 12.73
N LYS A 41 -0.92 -3.96 12.65
CA LYS A 41 -0.12 -4.96 13.36
C LYS A 41 -0.33 -4.88 14.87
N ALA A 42 -0.25 -3.68 15.45
CA ALA A 42 -0.47 -3.48 16.88
C ALA A 42 -1.88 -3.90 17.32
N ARG A 43 -2.90 -3.66 16.48
CA ARG A 43 -4.27 -4.12 16.72
C ARG A 43 -4.38 -5.64 16.68
N ALA A 44 -3.76 -6.28 15.70
CA ALA A 44 -3.73 -7.74 15.59
C ALA A 44 -3.01 -8.38 16.79
N ASP A 45 -1.86 -7.83 17.20
CA ASP A 45 -1.08 -8.31 18.34
C ASP A 45 -1.83 -8.13 19.67
N LYS A 46 -2.62 -7.05 19.81
CA LYS A 46 -3.50 -6.87 20.96
C LYS A 46 -4.62 -7.90 20.96
N ALA A 47 -5.32 -8.06 19.85
CA ALA A 47 -6.40 -9.04 19.72
C ALA A 47 -5.91 -10.48 19.99
N ALA A 48 -4.72 -10.84 19.50
CA ALA A 48 -4.11 -12.14 19.77
C ALA A 48 -3.82 -12.35 21.27
N ARG A 49 -3.29 -11.32 21.96
CA ARG A 49 -3.06 -11.37 23.41
C ARG A 49 -4.35 -11.47 24.21
N ASP A 50 -5.35 -10.67 23.85
CA ASP A 50 -6.66 -10.69 24.51
C ASP A 50 -7.31 -12.07 24.35
N LEU A 51 -7.26 -12.66 23.14
CA LEU A 51 -7.75 -14.02 22.88
C LEU A 51 -6.97 -15.10 23.64
N ALA A 52 -5.65 -14.97 23.72
CA ALA A 52 -4.81 -15.90 24.49
C ALA A 52 -5.15 -15.85 26.00
N GLY A 53 -5.36 -14.65 26.55
CA GLY A 53 -5.76 -14.48 27.96
C GLY A 53 -7.18 -14.95 28.28
N HIS A 54 -8.02 -15.14 27.26
CA HIS A 54 -9.38 -15.67 27.40
C HIS A 54 -9.53 -17.12 26.92
N ARG A 55 -8.43 -17.79 26.55
CA ARG A 55 -8.45 -19.20 26.14
C ARG A 55 -8.68 -20.06 27.39
N LEU A 56 -9.82 -20.77 27.42
CA LEU A 56 -10.26 -21.63 28.52
C LEU A 56 -9.89 -23.12 28.30
N THR A 57 -9.02 -23.42 27.34
CA THR A 57 -8.50 -24.77 27.13
C THR A 57 -7.06 -24.80 27.60
N ASP A 58 -6.81 -25.61 28.62
CA ASP A 58 -5.51 -25.92 29.18
C ASP A 58 -4.55 -26.39 28.07
N ASP A 59 -3.65 -25.50 27.64
CA ASP A 59 -2.41 -25.88 26.96
C ASP A 59 -1.37 -26.36 28.02
N GLU A 60 -1.83 -27.02 29.11
CA GLU A 60 -1.05 -27.89 29.99
C GLU A 60 -1.47 -29.35 29.75
N ALA A 61 -1.30 -29.85 28.52
CA ALA A 61 -1.35 -31.28 28.24
C ALA A 61 -0.65 -31.61 26.91
N GLU A 62 0.67 -31.38 26.83
CA GLU A 62 1.72 -32.35 26.42
C GLU A 62 3.11 -31.71 26.46
#